data_AF-A0A2K3LTG3-F1
#
_entry.id   AF-A0A2K3LTG3-F1
#
_cell.length_a   1.000
_cell.length_b   1.000
_cell.length_c   1.000
_cell.angle_alpha   90.00
_cell.angle_beta   90.00
_cell.angle_gamma   90.00
#
_symmetry.space_group_name_H-M   'P 1'
#
loop_
_entity.id
_entity.type
_entity.pdbx_description
1 polymer ?
#
loop_
_entity_poly.entity_id
_entity_poly.type
_entity_poly.pdbx_seq_one_letter_code
_entity_poly.pdbx_strand_id
1 'polypeptide(L)'
;MSVKPCDNSSVVVVAIDKSRDPGLRELQSRVLSLSSNWITIKDATDQLANLVYSRMGGGSSDEENLGIRWKECSEILKSCLQCIILPIGSLPVGLCVHRALLFKVLADLINLPCRIAKGCKYCRKDMGASCIVQFGSD
;
A
#
# COMPACT_ATOMS: atom_id res chain seq x y z
N MET A 1 9.17 5.59 -22.17
CA MET A 1 9.85 6.74 -21.54
C MET A 1 10.83 6.18 -20.53
N SER A 2 12.14 6.32 -20.77
CA SER A 2 13.18 5.87 -19.82
C SER A 2 13.68 7.09 -19.06
N VAL A 3 13.43 7.13 -17.76
CA VAL A 3 13.95 8.19 -16.89
C VAL A 3 15.37 7.78 -16.51
N LYS A 4 16.38 8.52 -16.99
CA LYS A 4 17.75 8.33 -16.51
C LYS A 4 17.80 8.68 -15.02
N PRO A 5 18.42 7.86 -14.17
CA PRO A 5 18.66 8.22 -12.79
C PRO A 5 19.68 9.36 -12.80
N CYS A 6 19.20 10.60 -12.73
CA CYS A 6 20.04 11.74 -12.46
C CYS A 6 20.15 11.82 -10.93
N ASP A 7 21.38 11.82 -10.41
CA ASP A 7 21.73 11.66 -8.99
C ASP A 7 21.14 12.69 -8.01
N ASN A 8 20.31 13.64 -8.48
CA ASN A 8 19.61 14.64 -7.66
C ASN A 8 18.08 14.52 -7.69
N SER A 9 17.52 13.48 -8.31
CA SER A 9 16.07 13.28 -8.33
C SER A 9 15.57 12.75 -6.99
N SER A 10 14.88 13.60 -6.23
CA SER A 10 14.06 13.23 -5.06
C SER A 10 12.84 12.37 -5.41
N VAL A 11 12.66 12.03 -6.69
CA VAL A 11 11.51 11.28 -7.19
C VAL A 11 11.71 9.78 -6.95
N VAL A 12 10.75 9.20 -6.24
CA VAL A 12 10.58 7.75 -6.07
C VAL A 12 9.22 7.39 -6.63
N VAL A 13 9.16 6.34 -7.44
CA VAL A 13 7.92 5.83 -8.04
C VAL A 13 7.55 4.52 -7.38
N VAL A 14 6.36 4.44 -6.77
CA VAL A 14 5.84 3.15 -6.29
C VAL A 14 5.01 2.52 -7.39
N ALA A 15 5.37 1.31 -7.80
CA ALA A 15 4.71 0.58 -8.87
C ALA A 15 3.96 -0.65 -8.38
N ILE A 16 2.84 -0.95 -9.02
CA ILE A 16 2.09 -2.19 -8.85
C ILE A 16 2.40 -3.07 -10.07
N ASP A 17 3.15 -4.14 -9.87
CA ASP A 17 3.46 -5.10 -10.93
C ASP A 17 3.08 -6.51 -10.48
N LYS A 18 1.91 -6.97 -10.90
CA LYS A 18 1.39 -8.31 -10.54
C LYS A 18 2.25 -9.46 -11.06
N SER A 19 3.12 -9.21 -12.05
CA SER A 19 3.95 -10.23 -12.69
C SER A 19 5.35 -10.32 -12.09
N ARG A 20 5.94 -9.18 -11.70
CA ARG A 20 7.35 -9.10 -11.28
C ARG A 20 7.55 -8.78 -9.80
N ASP A 21 6.48 -8.50 -9.05
CA ASP A 21 6.54 -8.23 -7.62
C ASP A 21 6.23 -9.50 -6.80
N PRO A 22 7.24 -10.23 -6.32
CA PRO A 22 7.02 -11.44 -5.53
C PRO A 22 6.36 -11.13 -4.18
N GLY A 23 6.62 -9.96 -3.58
CA GLY A 23 6.00 -9.55 -2.33
C GLY A 23 4.50 -9.28 -2.50
N LEU A 24 4.09 -8.71 -3.63
CA LEU A 24 2.68 -8.55 -3.95
C LEU A 24 2.00 -9.89 -4.17
N ARG A 25 2.65 -10.82 -4.86
CA ARG A 25 2.12 -12.19 -5.06
C ARG A 25 1.94 -12.93 -3.73
N GLU A 26 2.88 -12.81 -2.81
CA GLU A 26 2.77 -13.39 -1.47
C GLU A 26 1.54 -12.84 -0.72
N LEU A 27 1.36 -11.50 -0.74
CA LEU A 27 0.20 -10.85 -0.12
C LEU A 27 -1.12 -11.31 -0.75
N GLN A 28 -1.17 -11.45 -2.08
CA GLN A 28 -2.33 -11.95 -2.80
C GLN A 28 -2.65 -13.41 -2.42
N SER A 29 -1.65 -14.29 -2.39
CA SER A 29 -1.82 -15.68 -1.94
C SER A 29 -2.34 -15.74 -0.51
N ARG A 30 -1.81 -14.89 0.39
CA ARG A 30 -2.27 -14.80 1.77
C ARG A 30 -3.73 -14.35 1.86
N VAL A 31 -4.14 -13.32 1.11
CA VAL A 31 -5.54 -12.87 1.05
C VAL A 31 -6.45 -13.99 0.57
N LEU A 32 -6.11 -14.67 -0.53
CA LEU A 32 -6.90 -15.79 -1.04
C LEU A 32 -7.06 -16.90 0.00
N SER A 33 -6.00 -17.24 0.73
CA SER A 33 -6.04 -18.27 1.77
C SER A 33 -6.92 -17.93 2.97
N LEU A 34 -7.03 -16.64 3.32
CA LEU A 34 -7.79 -16.16 4.47
C LEU A 34 -9.24 -15.82 4.12
N SER A 35 -9.49 -15.41 2.88
CA SER A 35 -10.77 -14.83 2.44
C SER A 35 -11.97 -15.76 2.57
N SER A 36 -11.77 -17.08 2.59
CA SER A 36 -12.83 -18.06 2.81
C SER A 36 -13.53 -17.91 4.16
N ASN A 37 -12.85 -17.31 5.15
CA ASN A 37 -13.38 -17.09 6.49
C ASN A 37 -14.00 -15.69 6.67
N TRP A 38 -13.95 -14.82 5.66
CA TRP A 38 -14.45 -13.45 5.77
C TRP A 38 -15.94 -13.40 5.43
N ILE A 39 -16.77 -13.55 6.46
CA ILE A 39 -18.22 -13.77 6.30
C ILE A 39 -18.96 -12.52 5.82
N THR A 40 -18.48 -11.34 6.23
CA THR A 40 -19.14 -10.06 5.94
C THR A 40 -18.19 -9.09 5.26
N ILE A 41 -18.74 -8.13 4.51
CA ILE A 41 -17.96 -7.01 3.94
C ILE A 41 -17.14 -6.30 5.03
N LYS A 42 -17.71 -6.18 6.24
CA LYS A 42 -17.03 -5.57 7.39
C LYS A 42 -15.83 -6.37 7.85
N ASP A 43 -16.00 -7.68 8.03
CA ASP A 43 -14.92 -8.56 8.41
C ASP A 43 -13.82 -8.58 7.35
N ALA A 44 -14.18 -8.72 6.06
CA ALA A 44 -13.23 -8.63 4.95
C ALA A 44 -12.45 -7.29 4.96
N THR A 45 -13.15 -6.18 5.21
CA THR A 45 -12.54 -4.85 5.30
C THR A 45 -11.56 -4.75 6.46
N ASP A 46 -11.97 -5.18 7.66
CA ASP A 46 -11.17 -5.09 8.88
C ASP A 46 -9.91 -5.98 8.77
N GLN A 47 -10.07 -7.21 8.28
CA GLN A 47 -8.96 -8.17 8.09
C GLN A 47 -7.98 -7.67 7.03
N LEU A 48 -8.49 -7.15 5.90
CA LEU A 48 -7.64 -6.63 4.84
C LEU A 48 -6.91 -5.36 5.27
N ALA A 49 -7.58 -4.46 5.98
CA ALA A 49 -6.98 -3.25 6.54
C ALA A 49 -5.85 -3.60 7.51
N ASN A 50 -6.05 -4.60 8.38
CA ASN A 50 -5.03 -5.08 9.31
C ASN A 50 -3.82 -5.71 8.60
N LEU A 51 -4.04 -6.45 7.52
CA LEU A 51 -2.97 -7.03 6.72
C LEU A 51 -2.11 -5.94 6.06
N VAL A 52 -2.75 -4.95 5.43
CA VAL A 52 -2.07 -3.79 4.83
C VAL A 52 -1.33 -2.97 5.89
N TYR A 53 -2.00 -2.72 7.03
CA TYR A 53 -1.45 -1.98 8.15
C TYR A 53 -0.17 -2.63 8.68
N SER A 54 -0.22 -3.94 8.92
CA SER A 54 0.92 -4.71 9.41
C SER A 54 2.05 -4.76 8.38
N ARG A 55 1.73 -4.87 7.08
CA ARG A 55 2.73 -4.93 6.02
C ARG A 55 3.54 -3.64 5.87
N MET A 56 2.88 -2.49 6.05
CA MET A 56 3.41 -1.17 5.70
C MET A 56 3.77 -0.29 6.90
N GLY A 57 4.34 -0.89 7.95
CA GLY A 57 4.95 -0.17 9.07
C GLY A 57 4.20 -0.24 10.39
N GLY A 58 2.98 -0.80 10.40
CA GLY A 58 2.22 -1.16 11.59
C GLY A 58 2.03 -0.04 12.61
N GLY A 59 2.11 -0.43 13.88
CA GLY A 59 1.90 0.28 15.16
C GLY A 59 2.59 1.61 15.42
N SER A 60 3.23 2.25 14.44
CA SER A 60 3.76 3.60 14.68
C SER A 60 2.60 4.57 14.78
N SER A 61 2.26 4.98 16.01
CA SER A 61 1.18 5.91 16.34
C SER A 61 1.41 7.34 15.86
N ASP A 62 2.59 7.63 15.31
CA ASP A 62 2.99 8.97 14.92
C ASP A 62 3.26 9.06 13.41
N GLU A 63 2.40 9.83 12.74
CA GLU A 63 2.43 10.11 11.30
C GLU A 63 3.69 10.86 10.86
N GLU A 64 4.30 11.66 11.74
CA GLU A 64 5.55 12.36 11.47
C GLU A 64 6.71 11.35 11.37
N ASN A 65 6.74 10.39 12.30
CA ASN A 65 7.68 9.28 12.29
C ASN A 65 7.52 8.37 11.06
N LEU A 66 6.29 8.17 10.55
CA LEU A 66 6.07 7.43 9.31
C LEU A 66 6.69 8.11 8.09
N GLY A 67 6.68 9.44 8.04
CA GLY A 67 7.33 10.21 6.98
C GLY A 67 8.85 10.02 6.94
N ILE A 68 9.49 10.09 8.11
CA ILE A 68 10.94 9.87 8.25
C ILE A 68 11.31 8.44 7.87
N ARG A 69 10.62 7.45 8.46
CA ARG A 69 10.85 6.03 8.16
C ARG A 69 10.62 5.70 6.68
N TRP A 70 9.60 6.29 6.06
CA TRP A 70 9.38 6.15 4.62
C TRP A 70 10.59 6.63 3.83
N LYS A 71 11.11 7.83 4.15
CA LYS A 71 12.29 8.40 3.47
C LYS A 71 13.51 7.49 3.61
N GLU A 72 13.80 7.02 4.81
CA GLU A 72 14.92 6.11 5.06
C GLU A 72 14.76 4.78 4.33
N CYS A 73 13.60 4.12 4.47
CA CYS A 73 13.35 2.83 3.81
C CYS A 73 13.34 2.94 2.28
N SER A 74 12.82 4.02 1.72
CA SER A 74 12.78 4.20 0.26
C SER A 74 14.16 4.44 -0.33
N GLU A 75 15.04 5.19 0.34
CA GLU A 75 16.43 5.35 -0.11
C GLU A 75 17.22 4.04 0.00
N ILE A 76 17.03 3.26 1.07
CA ILE A 76 17.63 1.93 1.20
C ILE A 76 17.18 1.02 0.06
N LEU A 77 15.86 0.92 -0.18
CA LEU A 77 15.32 0.08 -1.25
C LEU A 77 15.80 0.54 -2.63
N LYS A 78 15.84 1.85 -2.89
CA LYS A 78 16.36 2.42 -4.13
C LYS A 78 17.82 2.04 -4.35
N SER A 79 18.64 2.09 -3.30
CA SER A 79 20.03 1.66 -3.33
C SER A 79 20.17 0.16 -3.59
N CYS A 80 19.43 -0.69 -2.87
CA CYS A 80 19.46 -2.14 -3.04
C CYS A 80 19.00 -2.60 -4.42
N LEU A 81 17.95 -1.97 -4.97
CA LEU A 81 17.41 -2.30 -6.29
C LEU A 81 18.13 -1.59 -7.43
N GLN A 82 18.98 -0.61 -7.12
CA GLN A 82 19.57 0.33 -8.08
C GLN A 82 18.51 0.95 -9.02
N CYS A 83 17.33 1.25 -8.48
CA CYS A 83 16.16 1.67 -9.25
C CYS A 83 15.30 2.66 -8.46
N ILE A 84 14.78 3.70 -9.14
CA ILE A 84 13.81 4.64 -8.56
C ILE A 84 12.38 4.08 -8.50
N ILE A 85 12.13 2.94 -9.14
CA ILE A 85 10.83 2.26 -9.14
C ILE A 85 10.86 1.22 -8.02
N LEU A 86 10.05 1.45 -7.00
CA LEU A 86 9.89 0.55 -5.87
C LEU A 86 8.62 -0.29 -6.03
N PRO A 87 8.72 -1.63 -6.07
CA PRO A 87 7.54 -2.50 -6.09
C PRO A 87 6.77 -2.38 -4.77
N ILE A 88 5.45 -2.19 -4.86
CA ILE A 88 4.58 -1.95 -3.71
C ILE A 88 4.65 -3.08 -2.66
N GLY A 89 4.82 -4.32 -3.13
CA GLY A 89 4.90 -5.52 -2.31
C GLY A 89 6.20 -5.64 -1.53
N SER A 90 7.24 -4.87 -1.88
CA SER A 90 8.51 -4.84 -1.15
C SER A 90 8.57 -3.74 -0.09
N LEU A 91 7.61 -2.82 -0.04
CA LEU A 91 7.64 -1.69 0.89
C LEU A 91 7.42 -2.15 2.35
N PRO A 92 8.40 -1.99 3.26
CA PRO A 92 8.22 -2.31 4.67
C PRO A 92 7.47 -1.22 5.43
N VAL A 93 7.47 0.01 4.90
CA VAL A 93 6.79 1.18 5.43
C VAL A 93 6.05 1.85 4.27
N GLY A 94 4.83 2.29 4.50
CA GLY A 94 4.02 2.97 3.49
C GLY A 94 3.23 4.13 4.09
N LEU A 95 3.16 5.22 3.33
CA LEU A 95 2.29 6.35 3.62
C LEU A 95 0.83 6.00 3.28
N CYS A 96 -0.09 6.91 3.63
CA CYS A 96 -1.53 6.75 3.46
C CYS A 96 -1.91 6.40 2.00
N VAL A 97 -1.24 7.03 1.03
CA VAL A 97 -1.36 6.75 -0.40
C VAL A 97 -0.93 5.32 -0.77
N HIS A 98 0.22 4.85 -0.27
CA HIS A 98 0.70 3.49 -0.56
C HIS A 98 -0.21 2.43 0.07
N ARG A 99 -0.69 2.69 1.29
CA ARG A 99 -1.64 1.82 2.00
C ARG A 99 -2.98 1.74 1.28
N ALA A 100 -3.53 2.87 0.83
CA ALA A 100 -4.76 2.89 0.03
C ALA A 100 -4.59 2.12 -1.29
N LEU A 101 -3.48 2.31 -2.00
CA LEU A 101 -3.17 1.56 -3.22
C LEU A 101 -3.09 0.05 -2.97
N LEU A 102 -2.33 -0.38 -1.97
CA LEU A 102 -2.21 -1.81 -1.64
C LEU A 102 -3.56 -2.40 -1.22
N PHE A 103 -4.32 -1.68 -0.39
CA PHE A 103 -5.67 -2.10 0.01
C PHE A 103 -6.55 -2.31 -1.22
N LYS A 104 -6.59 -1.35 -2.16
CA LYS A 104 -7.40 -1.46 -3.38
C LYS A 104 -6.99 -2.67 -4.21
N VAL A 105 -5.70 -2.87 -4.45
CA VAL A 105 -5.19 -4.00 -5.25
C VAL A 105 -5.60 -5.35 -4.66
N LEU A 106 -5.55 -5.47 -3.32
CA LEU A 106 -5.94 -6.71 -2.64
C LEU A 106 -7.46 -6.85 -2.49
N ALA A 107 -8.19 -5.75 -2.35
CA ALA A 107 -9.66 -5.74 -2.32
C ALA A 107 -10.24 -6.20 -3.65
N ASP A 108 -9.65 -5.78 -4.76
CA ASP A 108 -10.04 -6.21 -6.11
C ASP A 108 -9.86 -7.72 -6.31
N LEU A 109 -8.93 -8.36 -5.59
CA LEU A 109 -8.70 -9.80 -5.68
C LEU A 109 -9.88 -10.61 -5.14
N ILE A 110 -10.60 -10.07 -4.17
CA ILE A 110 -11.77 -10.70 -3.51
C ILE A 110 -13.08 -10.03 -3.88
N ASN A 111 -13.09 -9.18 -4.92
CA ASN A 111 -14.25 -8.40 -5.36
C ASN A 111 -14.89 -7.54 -4.25
N LEU A 112 -14.11 -7.05 -3.29
CA LEU A 112 -14.59 -6.14 -2.26
C LEU A 112 -14.84 -4.74 -2.88
N PRO A 113 -16.08 -4.21 -2.87
CA PRO A 113 -16.39 -2.95 -3.52
C PRO A 113 -15.76 -1.77 -2.78
N CYS A 114 -14.68 -1.22 -3.36
CA CYS A 114 -14.04 -0.03 -2.82
C CYS A 114 -13.43 0.87 -3.90
N ARG A 115 -13.24 2.15 -3.56
CA ARG A 115 -12.56 3.13 -4.41
C ARG A 115 -11.55 3.96 -3.62
N ILE A 116 -10.49 4.41 -4.29
CA ILE A 116 -9.54 5.37 -3.70
C ILE A 116 -10.13 6.77 -3.82
N ALA A 117 -10.10 7.51 -2.71
CA ALA A 117 -10.46 8.92 -2.65
C ALA A 117 -9.25 9.74 -2.21
N LYS A 118 -9.17 10.98 -2.72
CA LYS A 118 -8.19 11.97 -2.25
C LYS A 118 -8.57 12.42 -0.84
N GLY A 119 -7.56 12.55 0.02
CA GLY A 119 -7.69 12.93 1.42
C GLY A 119 -7.50 11.75 2.36
N CYS A 120 -7.00 12.04 3.56
CA CYS A 120 -6.99 11.10 4.67
C CYS A 120 -7.33 11.84 5.96
N LYS A 121 -8.27 11.29 6.73
CA LYS A 121 -8.71 11.87 8.01
C LYS A 121 -7.57 11.97 9.02
N TYR A 122 -6.62 11.04 8.96
CA TYR A 122 -5.55 10.90 9.94
C TYR A 122 -4.26 11.61 9.51
N CYS A 123 -4.05 11.77 8.20
CA CYS A 123 -2.83 12.35 7.64
C CYS A 123 -3.09 13.81 7.30
N ARG A 124 -2.42 14.76 7.98
CA ARG A 124 -2.54 16.21 7.71
C ARG A 124 -1.75 16.67 6.47
N LYS A 125 -1.57 15.80 5.47
CA LYS A 125 -0.78 16.06 4.25
C LYS A 125 -1.68 16.22 3.03
N ASP A 126 -1.32 17.17 2.16
CA ASP A 126 -2.08 17.52 0.94
C ASP A 126 -2.22 16.38 -0.08
N MET A 127 -1.35 15.37 0.00
CA MET A 127 -1.36 14.18 -0.86
C MET A 127 -1.85 12.91 -0.14
N GLY A 128 -2.66 13.07 0.92
CA GLY A 128 -3.34 11.94 1.55
C GLY A 128 -4.27 11.21 0.58
N ALA A 129 -4.44 9.90 0.76
CA ALA A 129 -5.46 9.12 0.10
C ALA A 129 -6.02 8.07 1.05
N SER A 130 -7.27 7.67 0.81
CA SER A 130 -7.99 6.67 1.60
C SER A 130 -8.80 5.76 0.67
N CYS A 131 -9.07 4.53 1.10
CA CYS A 131 -10.03 3.65 0.43
C CYS A 131 -11.40 3.76 1.11
N ILE A 132 -12.43 4.02 0.32
CA ILE A 132 -13.83 4.00 0.75
C ILE A 132 -14.42 2.67 0.32
N VAL A 133 -14.93 1.90 1.29
CA VAL A 133 -15.60 0.62 1.05
C VAL A 133 -17.10 0.83 1.10
N GLN A 134 -17.81 0.25 0.14
CA GLN A 134 -19.28 0.27 0.11
C GLN A 134 -19.81 -0.88 0.97
N PHE A 135 -20.73 -0.55 1.88
CA PHE A 135 -21.47 -1.51 2.68
C PHE A 135 -22.91 -1.55 2.21
N GLY A 136 -23.39 -2.73 1.80
CA GLY A 136 -24.76 -2.90 1.29
C GLY A 136 -24.90 -2.66 -0.22
N SER A 137 -26.08 -2.98 -0.71
CA SER A 137 -26.49 -2.81 -2.11
C SER A 137 -27.35 -1.57 -2.21
N ASP A 138 -26.77 -0.46 -2.67
CA ASP A 138 -27.55 0.56 -3.38
C ASP A 138 -27.22 0.40 -4.86
#